data_AF-A0A352RER6-F1
#
_entry.id   AF-A0A352RER6-F1
#
_cell.length_a   1.000
_cell.length_b   1.000
_cell.length_c   1.000
_cell.angle_alpha   90.00
_cell.angle_beta   90.00
_cell.angle_gamma   90.00
#
_symmetry.space_group_name_H-M   'P 1'
#
loop_
_entity.id
_entity.type
_entity.pdbx_description
1 polymer ?
#
loop_
_entity_poly.entity_id
_entity_poly.type
_entity_poly.pdbx_seq_one_letter_code
_entity_poly.pdbx_strand_id
1 'polypeptide(L)'
;VFMLDSRWEQLADILVNYSTSTGPGERVLITMMETDTWPLARAVHSAVIKVGAHPHIEFQSTLLQRDLMQGGDPEQFDSAHELQQKGMQWADVYIGLRGAANPHELNGIKPERITAFRKSLGKVSALRTEKTRWVLVRVPNAAFAQQAELSTDEMMEFFFDATLLDWQEESKRYDAIREFMQT
;
A
#
# COMPACT_ATOMS: atom_id res chain seq x y z
N VAL A 1 24.46 12.41 8.10
CA VAL A 1 23.28 12.34 7.18
C VAL A 1 23.12 10.88 6.84
N PHE A 2 22.10 10.20 7.38
CA PHE A 2 21.83 8.82 6.98
C PHE A 2 21.44 8.85 5.51
N MET A 3 22.33 8.37 4.66
CA MET A 3 22.05 8.14 3.25
C MET A 3 21.00 7.02 3.23
N LEU A 4 19.75 7.34 2.86
CA LEU A 4 18.79 6.27 2.65
C LEU A 4 19.26 5.42 1.49
N ASP A 5 19.03 4.13 1.64
CA ASP A 5 19.18 3.17 0.56
C ASP A 5 18.48 3.69 -0.70
N SER A 6 19.25 3.91 -1.76
CA SER A 6 18.77 4.50 -3.02
C SER A 6 17.70 3.64 -3.69
N ARG A 7 17.61 2.34 -3.33
CA ARG A 7 16.60 1.42 -3.85
C ARG A 7 15.16 1.88 -3.50
N TRP A 8 14.98 2.59 -2.39
CA TRP A 8 13.68 3.20 -2.06
C TRP A 8 13.28 4.31 -3.05
N GLU A 9 14.25 5.11 -3.49
CA GLU A 9 14.02 6.19 -4.45
C GLU A 9 13.76 5.63 -5.85
N GLN A 10 14.47 4.56 -6.23
CA GLN A 10 14.23 3.83 -7.47
C GLN A 10 12.83 3.20 -7.49
N LEU A 11 12.42 2.56 -6.39
CA LEU A 11 11.07 2.00 -6.28
C LEU A 11 10.01 3.10 -6.32
N ALA A 12 10.24 4.23 -5.63
CA ALA A 12 9.32 5.37 -5.68
C ALA A 12 9.15 5.91 -7.11
N ASP A 13 10.23 5.98 -7.89
CA ASP A 13 10.18 6.38 -9.30
C ASP A 13 9.30 5.43 -10.12
N ILE A 14 9.47 4.12 -9.97
CA ILE A 14 8.62 3.11 -10.62
C ILE A 14 7.14 3.33 -10.24
N LEU A 15 6.82 3.46 -8.96
CA LEU A 15 5.44 3.59 -8.50
C LEU A 15 4.76 4.87 -9.03
N VAL A 16 5.48 5.98 -9.05
CA VAL A 16 4.96 7.29 -9.46
C VAL A 16 4.93 7.43 -10.98
N ASN A 17 6.01 7.10 -11.67
CA ASN A 17 6.17 7.38 -13.10
C ASN A 17 5.71 6.22 -13.99
N TYR A 18 5.96 4.97 -13.60
CA TYR A 18 5.54 3.81 -14.39
C TYR A 18 4.17 3.28 -13.98
N SER A 19 3.97 2.94 -12.69
CA SER A 19 2.76 2.23 -12.26
C SER A 19 1.50 3.09 -12.27
N THR A 20 1.63 4.37 -11.96
CA THR A 20 0.48 5.29 -11.85
C THR A 20 0.49 6.42 -12.88
N SER A 21 1.61 6.60 -13.58
CA SER A 21 1.85 7.68 -14.54
C SER A 21 1.40 9.04 -13.98
N THR A 22 1.77 9.32 -12.73
CA THR A 22 1.36 10.52 -12.01
C THR A 22 1.93 11.76 -12.69
N GLY A 23 1.08 12.75 -12.94
CA GLY A 23 1.43 14.01 -13.61
C GLY A 23 1.24 15.25 -12.72
N PRO A 24 1.68 16.43 -13.22
CA PRO A 24 1.56 17.69 -12.49
C PRO A 24 0.11 18.04 -12.12
N GLY A 25 -0.09 18.58 -10.92
CA GLY A 25 -1.40 19.02 -10.40
C GLY A 25 -2.32 17.91 -9.89
N GLU A 26 -1.99 16.64 -10.11
CA GLU A 26 -2.79 15.52 -9.60
C GLU A 26 -2.65 15.36 -8.09
N ARG A 27 -3.73 14.92 -7.44
CA ARG A 27 -3.79 14.68 -6.00
C ARG A 27 -3.48 13.21 -5.73
N VAL A 28 -2.45 12.96 -4.94
CA VAL A 28 -1.96 11.61 -4.65
C VAL A 28 -2.19 11.26 -3.19
N LEU A 29 -3.06 10.28 -2.94
CA LEU A 29 -3.23 9.71 -1.61
C LEU A 29 -2.26 8.54 -1.42
N ILE A 30 -1.35 8.68 -0.45
CA ILE A 30 -0.37 7.68 -0.08
C ILE A 30 -0.82 7.07 1.26
N THR A 31 -1.26 5.81 1.28
CA THR A 31 -1.54 5.11 2.54
C THR A 31 -0.29 4.39 3.00
N MET A 32 0.24 4.80 4.15
CA MET A 32 1.35 4.16 4.85
C MET A 32 0.78 3.21 5.91
N MET A 33 0.86 1.90 5.70
CA MET A 33 0.41 0.91 6.67
C MET A 33 1.59 0.35 7.48
N GLU A 34 1.56 0.55 8.79
CA GLU A 34 2.65 0.30 9.74
C GLU A 34 3.87 1.22 9.57
N THR A 35 4.61 1.45 10.65
CA THR A 35 5.74 2.39 10.67
C THR A 35 6.93 1.94 9.82
N ASP A 36 7.07 0.63 9.60
CA ASP A 36 8.16 0.05 8.79
C ASP A 36 8.11 0.50 7.32
N THR A 37 6.95 0.96 6.83
CA THR A 37 6.80 1.48 5.46
C THR A 37 7.27 2.93 5.30
N TRP A 38 7.69 3.60 6.38
CA TRP A 38 8.10 5.01 6.36
C TRP A 38 9.20 5.35 5.33
N PRO A 39 10.27 4.55 5.16
CA PRO A 39 11.30 4.85 4.15
C PRO A 39 10.72 4.99 2.73
N LEU A 40 9.84 4.06 2.33
CA LEU A 40 9.18 4.11 1.02
C LEU A 40 8.14 5.23 0.96
N ALA A 41 7.36 5.45 2.01
CA ALA A 41 6.37 6.52 2.06
C ALA A 41 7.02 7.89 1.83
N ARG A 42 8.17 8.13 2.45
CA ARG A 42 8.95 9.36 2.27
C ARG A 42 9.53 9.48 0.86
N ALA A 43 10.03 8.39 0.29
CA ALA A 43 10.55 8.37 -1.08
C ALA A 43 9.46 8.65 -2.11
N VAL A 44 8.30 7.99 -2.00
CA VAL A 44 7.12 8.22 -2.86
C VAL A 44 6.64 9.65 -2.73
N HIS A 45 6.47 10.17 -1.51
CA HIS A 45 6.07 11.56 -1.30
C HIS A 45 7.04 12.55 -1.98
N SER A 46 8.35 12.31 -1.88
CA SER A 46 9.35 13.14 -2.58
C SER A 46 9.22 13.03 -4.11
N ALA A 47 9.01 11.84 -4.65
CA ALA A 47 8.85 11.62 -6.10
C ALA A 47 7.58 12.31 -6.63
N VAL A 48 6.47 12.26 -5.90
CA VAL A 48 5.22 12.95 -6.25
C VAL A 48 5.43 14.47 -6.31
N ILE A 49 6.14 15.07 -5.35
CA ILE A 49 6.46 16.51 -5.40
C ILE A 49 7.31 16.85 -6.62
N LYS A 50 8.31 16.01 -6.94
CA LYS A 50 9.22 16.24 -8.08
C LYS A 50 8.47 16.30 -9.42
N VAL A 51 7.39 15.54 -9.58
CA VAL A 51 6.55 15.59 -10.80
C VAL A 51 5.51 16.71 -10.78
N GLY A 52 5.49 17.54 -9.74
CA GLY A 52 4.56 18.67 -9.61
C GLY A 52 3.16 18.29 -9.13
N ALA A 53 2.98 17.10 -8.57
CA ALA A 53 1.73 16.63 -8.00
C ALA A 53 1.61 16.98 -6.49
N HIS A 54 0.44 16.71 -5.92
CA HIS A 54 0.07 17.08 -4.55
C HIS A 54 -0.10 15.84 -3.66
N PRO A 55 0.94 15.40 -2.94
CA PRO A 55 0.84 14.23 -2.08
C PRO A 55 0.13 14.52 -0.75
N HIS A 56 -0.60 13.54 -0.25
CA HIS A 56 -1.06 13.45 1.13
C HIS A 56 -0.76 12.06 1.68
N ILE A 57 -0.18 11.97 2.88
CA ILE A 57 0.08 10.69 3.56
C ILE A 57 -0.98 10.45 4.62
N GLU A 58 -1.64 9.30 4.52
CA GLU A 58 -2.49 8.71 5.55
C GLU A 58 -1.73 7.59 6.25
N PHE A 59 -1.61 7.63 7.58
CA PHE A 59 -1.09 6.51 8.36
C PHE A 59 -2.21 5.56 8.77
N GLN A 60 -1.97 4.27 8.61
CA GLN A 60 -2.85 3.20 9.07
C GLN A 60 -2.05 2.13 9.81
N SER A 61 -2.69 1.42 10.73
CA SER A 61 -2.10 0.27 11.41
C SER A 61 -3.14 -0.79 11.70
N THR A 62 -2.75 -2.04 11.52
CA THR A 62 -3.52 -3.23 11.91
C THR A 62 -3.83 -3.21 13.40
N LEU A 63 -2.96 -2.64 14.24
CA LEU A 63 -3.18 -2.49 15.68
C LEU A 63 -4.35 -1.53 15.97
N LEU A 64 -4.40 -0.38 15.30
CA LEU A 64 -5.52 0.56 15.44
C LEU A 64 -6.83 -0.03 14.92
N GLN A 65 -6.76 -0.81 13.83
CA GLN A 65 -7.91 -1.55 13.33
C GLN A 65 -8.36 -2.63 14.32
N ARG A 66 -7.42 -3.31 14.98
CA ARG A 66 -7.70 -4.29 16.04
C ARG A 66 -8.41 -3.62 17.21
N ASP A 67 -7.95 -2.47 17.69
CA ASP A 67 -8.58 -1.73 18.79
C ASP A 67 -10.04 -1.40 18.48
N LEU A 68 -10.30 -0.88 17.27
CA LEU A 68 -11.66 -0.62 16.80
C LEU A 68 -12.49 -1.90 16.69
N MET A 69 -11.90 -2.97 16.13
CA MET A 69 -12.55 -4.28 16.07
C MET A 69 -12.74 -4.93 17.44
N GLN A 70 -11.99 -4.57 18.48
CA GLN A 70 -12.12 -5.17 19.81
C GLN A 70 -13.11 -4.39 20.68
N GLY A 71 -12.97 -3.06 20.72
CA GLY A 71 -13.71 -2.19 21.63
C GLY A 71 -14.80 -1.33 20.99
N GLY A 72 -14.78 -1.12 19.67
CA GLY A 72 -15.74 -0.23 19.00
C GLY A 72 -17.14 -0.80 18.83
N ASP A 73 -18.12 0.06 18.61
CA ASP A 73 -19.43 -0.36 18.14
C ASP A 73 -19.35 -0.70 16.63
N PRO A 74 -19.85 -1.84 16.14
CA PRO A 74 -19.90 -2.13 14.71
C PRO A 74 -20.58 -1.05 13.86
N GLU A 75 -21.54 -0.30 14.42
CA GLU A 75 -22.16 0.83 13.73
C GLU A 75 -21.17 1.98 13.46
N GLN A 76 -20.11 2.10 14.28
CA GLN A 76 -19.07 3.11 14.12
C GLN A 76 -18.06 2.78 13.02
N PHE A 77 -18.02 1.54 12.51
CA PHE A 77 -16.97 1.14 11.55
C PHE A 77 -17.02 1.95 10.26
N ASP A 78 -18.22 2.25 9.75
CA ASP A 78 -18.36 3.10 8.56
C ASP A 78 -17.93 4.54 8.82
N SER A 79 -18.30 5.10 9.98
CA SER A 79 -17.89 6.44 10.39
C SER A 79 -16.38 6.53 10.62
N ALA A 80 -15.76 5.48 11.18
CA ALA A 80 -14.32 5.43 11.39
C ALA A 80 -13.52 5.48 10.09
N HIS A 81 -14.09 5.01 8.98
CA HIS A 81 -13.48 5.07 7.65
C HIS A 81 -13.94 6.27 6.81
N GLU A 82 -14.73 7.20 7.35
CA GLU A 82 -15.28 8.31 6.58
C GLU A 82 -14.19 9.19 5.94
N LEU A 83 -13.14 9.52 6.71
CA LEU A 83 -12.01 10.32 6.19
C LEU A 83 -11.26 9.56 5.09
N GLN A 84 -11.08 8.25 5.23
CA GLN A 84 -10.46 7.43 4.20
C GLN A 84 -11.30 7.42 2.91
N GLN A 85 -12.63 7.33 3.02
CA GLN A 85 -13.54 7.42 1.87
C GLN A 85 -13.45 8.80 1.19
N LYS A 86 -13.44 9.89 1.96
CA LYS A 86 -13.28 11.25 1.44
C LYS A 86 -11.92 11.45 0.78
N GLY A 87 -10.86 10.91 1.37
CA GLY A 87 -9.53 10.89 0.78
C GLY A 87 -9.51 10.20 -0.58
N MET A 88 -10.19 9.05 -0.69
CA MET A 88 -10.28 8.32 -1.96
C MET A 88 -11.11 9.06 -3.02
N GLN A 89 -12.13 9.82 -2.62
CA GLN A 89 -12.89 10.69 -3.52
C GLN A 89 -12.10 11.94 -3.95
N TRP A 90 -11.20 12.41 -3.09
CA TRP A 90 -10.31 13.53 -3.36
C TRP A 90 -9.11 13.12 -4.22
N ALA A 91 -8.64 11.88 -4.15
CA ALA A 91 -7.45 11.44 -4.86
C ALA A 91 -7.73 11.22 -6.35
N ASP A 92 -6.78 11.62 -7.19
CA ASP A 92 -6.72 11.20 -8.61
C ASP A 92 -5.86 9.91 -8.73
N VAL A 93 -4.87 9.77 -7.84
CA VAL A 93 -3.96 8.61 -7.74
C VAL A 93 -3.90 8.09 -6.31
N TYR A 94 -3.88 6.76 -6.17
CA TYR A 94 -3.71 6.08 -4.89
C TYR A 94 -2.48 5.18 -4.86
N ILE A 95 -1.62 5.35 -3.85
CA ILE A 95 -0.45 4.49 -3.63
C ILE A 95 -0.55 3.86 -2.25
N GLY A 96 -0.75 2.55 -2.18
CA GLY A 96 -0.86 1.81 -0.92
C GLY A 96 0.43 1.08 -0.57
N LEU A 97 1.06 1.49 0.53
CA LEU A 97 2.30 0.90 1.05
C LEU A 97 1.96 0.04 2.26
N ARG A 98 1.95 -1.27 2.09
CA ARG A 98 1.44 -2.21 3.09
C ARG A 98 2.58 -2.89 3.83
N GLY A 99 2.76 -2.56 5.10
CA GLY A 99 3.59 -3.34 5.99
C GLY A 99 3.00 -4.73 6.23
N ALA A 100 3.87 -5.68 6.58
CA ALA A 100 3.45 -6.98 7.05
C ALA A 100 3.25 -6.95 8.57
N ALA A 101 2.02 -6.77 9.03
CA ALA A 101 1.72 -6.98 10.44
C ALA A 101 1.87 -8.46 10.82
N ASN A 102 1.89 -8.74 12.13
CA ASN A 102 1.81 -10.09 12.66
C ASN A 102 0.57 -10.81 12.07
N PRO A 103 0.70 -12.00 11.47
CA PRO A 103 -0.43 -12.71 10.84
C PRO A 103 -1.49 -13.12 11.85
N HIS A 104 -1.13 -13.16 13.14
CA HIS A 104 -1.99 -13.50 14.26
C HIS A 104 -2.58 -12.27 14.96
N GLU A 105 -2.38 -11.05 14.41
CA GLU A 105 -2.78 -9.81 15.06
C GLU A 105 -4.28 -9.72 15.30
N LEU A 106 -5.13 -10.50 14.62
CA LEU A 106 -6.57 -10.53 14.85
C LEU A 106 -7.06 -11.68 15.73
N ASN A 107 -6.14 -12.49 16.30
CA ASN A 107 -6.51 -13.58 17.22
C ASN A 107 -7.27 -13.03 18.43
N GLY A 108 -8.35 -13.73 18.82
CA GLY A 108 -9.21 -13.30 19.92
C GLY A 108 -10.29 -12.28 19.55
N ILE A 109 -10.32 -11.76 18.32
CA ILE A 109 -11.43 -10.95 17.82
C ILE A 109 -12.54 -11.88 17.30
N LYS A 110 -13.80 -11.58 17.67
CA LYS A 110 -14.96 -12.33 17.21
C LYS A 110 -15.10 -12.28 15.67
N PRO A 111 -15.36 -13.40 14.97
CA PRO A 111 -15.44 -13.44 13.51
C PRO A 111 -16.46 -12.47 12.89
N GLU A 112 -17.58 -12.22 13.57
CA GLU A 112 -18.64 -11.33 13.10
C GLU A 112 -18.15 -9.87 13.06
N ARG A 113 -17.28 -9.50 14.01
CA ARG A 113 -16.69 -8.17 14.10
C ARG A 113 -15.64 -7.95 13.01
N ILE A 114 -14.81 -8.96 12.74
CA ILE A 114 -13.88 -8.94 11.60
C ILE A 114 -14.67 -8.80 10.29
N THR A 115 -15.75 -9.55 10.14
CA THR A 115 -16.61 -9.51 8.95
C THR A 115 -17.24 -8.14 8.74
N ALA A 116 -17.83 -7.56 9.79
CA ALA A 116 -18.41 -6.22 9.74
C ALA A 116 -17.36 -5.15 9.39
N PHE A 117 -16.18 -5.21 10.01
CA PHE A 117 -15.08 -4.30 9.73
C PHE A 117 -14.60 -4.40 8.27
N ARG A 118 -14.39 -5.63 7.77
CA ARG A 118 -14.02 -5.88 6.37
C ARG A 118 -15.08 -5.42 5.38
N LYS A 119 -16.37 -5.55 5.71
CA LYS A 119 -17.47 -5.03 4.89
C LYS A 119 -17.38 -3.51 4.76
N SER A 120 -17.05 -2.80 5.84
CA SER A 120 -16.83 -1.35 5.82
C SER A 120 -15.61 -0.98 4.96
N LEU A 121 -14.45 -1.61 5.19
CA LEU A 121 -13.25 -1.41 4.37
C LEU A 121 -13.45 -1.78 2.88
N GLY A 122 -14.35 -2.71 2.58
CA GLY A 122 -14.74 -3.06 1.22
C GLY A 122 -15.28 -1.85 0.44
N LYS A 123 -16.00 -0.94 1.11
CA LYS A 123 -16.51 0.31 0.50
C LYS A 123 -15.38 1.24 0.08
N VAL A 124 -14.37 1.40 0.94
CA VAL A 124 -13.16 2.18 0.62
C VAL A 124 -12.41 1.53 -0.55
N SER A 125 -12.26 0.20 -0.52
CA SER A 125 -11.57 -0.53 -1.58
C SER A 125 -12.27 -0.43 -2.93
N ALA A 126 -13.61 -0.38 -2.94
CA ALA A 126 -14.39 -0.13 -4.15
C ALA A 126 -14.10 1.28 -4.70
N LEU A 127 -14.13 2.31 -3.84
CA LEU A 127 -13.80 3.68 -4.24
C LEU A 127 -12.40 3.79 -4.85
N ARG A 128 -11.40 3.08 -4.33
CA ARG A 128 -10.04 3.05 -4.91
C ARG A 128 -10.09 2.62 -6.38
N THR A 129 -10.74 1.49 -6.65
CA THR A 129 -10.83 0.93 -8.01
C THR A 129 -11.65 1.83 -8.93
N GLU A 130 -12.71 2.46 -8.42
CA GLU A 130 -13.64 3.27 -9.21
C GLU A 130 -13.15 4.69 -9.50
N LYS A 131 -12.34 5.27 -8.61
CA LYS A 131 -12.02 6.71 -8.62
C LYS A 131 -10.57 7.03 -8.90
N THR A 132 -9.66 6.08 -8.75
CA THR A 132 -8.22 6.36 -8.79
C THR A 132 -7.47 5.44 -9.74
N ARG A 133 -6.38 5.94 -10.31
CA ARG A 133 -5.30 5.06 -10.77
C ARG A 133 -4.53 4.60 -9.54
N TRP A 134 -4.26 3.30 -9.40
CA TRP A 134 -3.77 2.78 -8.14
C TRP A 134 -2.66 1.74 -8.30
N VAL A 135 -1.76 1.73 -7.32
CA VAL A 135 -0.73 0.70 -7.15
C VAL A 135 -0.62 0.31 -5.67
N LEU A 136 -0.30 -0.96 -5.42
CA LEU A 136 -0.08 -1.49 -4.08
C LEU A 136 1.30 -2.14 -4.02
N VAL A 137 2.03 -1.88 -2.93
CA VAL A 137 3.28 -2.56 -2.62
C VAL A 137 3.18 -3.14 -1.22
N ARG A 138 3.66 -4.36 -1.04
CA ARG A 138 3.83 -4.95 0.29
C ARG A 138 5.29 -4.85 0.69
N VAL A 139 5.58 -3.96 1.64
CA VAL A 139 6.93 -3.76 2.17
C VAL A 139 7.19 -4.81 3.23
N PRO A 140 8.27 -5.60 3.13
CA PRO A 140 8.60 -6.59 4.13
C PRO A 140 9.11 -5.96 5.42
N ASN A 141 9.05 -6.75 6.49
CA ASN A 141 9.63 -6.43 7.78
C ASN A 141 10.04 -7.72 8.50
N ALA A 142 10.49 -7.60 9.75
CA ALA A 142 10.93 -8.74 10.55
C ALA A 142 9.86 -9.83 10.70
N ALA A 143 8.57 -9.48 10.82
CA ALA A 143 7.50 -10.46 10.94
C ALA A 143 7.28 -11.25 9.64
N PHE A 144 7.48 -10.61 8.48
CA PHE A 144 7.41 -11.31 7.20
C PHE A 144 8.64 -12.19 6.97
N ALA A 145 9.83 -11.67 7.28
CA ALA A 145 11.08 -12.42 7.19
C ALA A 145 11.02 -13.70 8.05
N GLN A 146 10.51 -13.59 9.28
CA GLN A 146 10.30 -14.73 10.15
C GLN A 146 9.36 -15.78 9.55
N GLN A 147 8.23 -15.38 8.97
CA GLN A 147 7.30 -16.31 8.30
C GLN A 147 7.91 -17.01 7.09
N ALA A 148 8.85 -16.36 6.42
CA ALA A 148 9.56 -16.91 5.27
C ALA A 148 10.81 -17.71 5.66
N GLU A 149 11.13 -17.82 6.96
CA GLU A 149 12.35 -18.45 7.46
C GLU A 149 13.64 -17.79 6.92
N LEU A 150 13.60 -16.48 6.68
CA LEU A 150 14.72 -15.67 6.19
C LEU A 150 15.20 -14.67 7.24
N SER A 151 16.44 -14.21 7.11
CA SER A 151 16.87 -12.97 7.77
C SER A 151 16.11 -11.76 7.19
N THR A 152 16.04 -10.66 7.95
CA THR A 152 15.42 -9.43 7.45
C THR A 152 16.18 -8.86 6.25
N ASP A 153 17.51 -9.00 6.23
CA ASP A 153 18.34 -8.52 5.13
C ASP A 153 18.08 -9.32 3.84
N GLU A 154 18.03 -10.66 3.92
CA GLU A 154 17.69 -11.52 2.76
C GLU A 154 16.28 -11.23 2.23
N MET A 155 15.32 -11.00 3.13
CA MET A 155 13.96 -10.64 2.74
C MET A 155 13.92 -9.25 2.06
N MET A 156 14.67 -8.28 2.56
CA MET A 156 14.78 -6.96 1.94
C MET A 156 15.44 -7.03 0.56
N GLU A 157 16.50 -7.84 0.41
CA GLU A 157 17.17 -8.04 -0.88
C GLU A 157 16.22 -8.66 -1.90
N PHE A 158 15.56 -9.75 -1.51
CA PHE A 158 14.53 -10.40 -2.34
C PHE A 158 13.43 -9.42 -2.76
N PHE A 159 12.96 -8.58 -1.85
CA PHE A 159 11.94 -7.58 -2.15
C PHE A 159 12.40 -6.56 -3.19
N PHE A 160 13.62 -6.06 -3.08
CA PHE A 160 14.15 -5.12 -4.07
C PHE A 160 14.39 -5.80 -5.41
N ASP A 161 14.97 -6.99 -5.44
CA ASP A 161 15.15 -7.77 -6.67
C ASP A 161 13.82 -8.05 -7.38
N ALA A 162 12.76 -8.31 -6.61
CA ALA A 162 11.43 -8.58 -7.15
C ALA A 162 10.66 -7.31 -7.59
N THR A 163 11.10 -6.11 -7.18
CA THR A 163 10.35 -4.86 -7.45
C THR A 163 11.08 -3.88 -8.34
N LEU A 164 12.41 -3.89 -8.34
CA LEU A 164 13.28 -3.03 -9.16
C LEU A 164 13.56 -3.71 -10.51
N LEU A 165 12.51 -3.89 -11.30
CA LEU A 165 12.56 -4.51 -12.62
C LEU A 165 12.36 -3.46 -13.73
N ASP A 166 12.78 -3.81 -14.94
CA ASP A 166 12.29 -3.13 -16.14
C ASP A 166 10.85 -3.56 -16.40
N TRP A 167 9.93 -2.80 -15.82
CA TRP A 167 8.51 -3.12 -15.92
C TRP A 167 7.94 -2.96 -17.32
N GLN A 168 8.59 -2.20 -18.22
CA GLN A 168 8.16 -2.12 -19.62
C GLN A 168 8.41 -3.44 -20.34
N GLU A 169 9.57 -4.06 -20.09
CA GLU A 169 9.87 -5.39 -20.61
C GLU A 169 9.01 -6.46 -19.94
N GLU A 170 8.85 -6.39 -18.62
CA GLU A 170 8.02 -7.33 -17.86
C GLU A 170 6.54 -7.28 -18.30
N SER A 171 6.02 -6.10 -18.66
CA SER A 171 4.67 -5.96 -19.21
C SER A 171 4.49 -6.74 -20.50
N LYS A 172 5.46 -6.68 -21.43
CA LYS A 172 5.38 -7.46 -22.69
C LYS A 172 5.35 -8.96 -22.42
N ARG A 173 6.14 -9.42 -21.44
CA ARG A 173 6.15 -10.82 -21.00
C ARG A 173 4.78 -11.23 -20.46
N TYR A 174 4.15 -10.40 -19.63
CA TYR A 174 2.81 -10.66 -19.12
C TYR A 174 1.73 -10.59 -20.19
N ASP A 175 1.84 -9.69 -21.17
CA ASP A 175 0.91 -9.64 -22.29
C ASP A 175 0.95 -10.94 -23.11
N ALA A 176 2.13 -11.49 -23.39
CA ALA A 176 2.26 -12.78 -24.07
C ALA A 176 1.65 -13.95 -23.26
N ILE A 177 1.83 -13.96 -21.92
CA ILE A 177 1.20 -14.96 -21.05
C ILE A 177 -0.32 -14.80 -21.06
N ARG A 178 -0.81 -13.57 -21.00
CA ARG A 178 -2.23 -13.25 -21.03
C ARG A 178 -2.88 -13.73 -22.33
N GLU A 179 -2.25 -13.47 -23.47
CA GLU A 179 -2.72 -13.94 -24.78
C GLU A 179 -2.87 -15.46 -24.83
N PHE A 180 -1.96 -16.21 -24.19
CA PHE A 180 -2.04 -17.66 -24.12
C PHE A 180 -3.09 -18.17 -23.12
N MET A 181 -3.25 -17.51 -21.97
CA MET A 181 -4.11 -17.99 -20.87
C MET A 181 -5.56 -17.51 -20.94
N GLN A 182 -5.84 -16.40 -21.64
CA GLN A 182 -7.17 -15.77 -21.72
C GLN A 182 -7.82 -15.87 -23.11
N THR A 183 -7.25 -16.67 -24.01
CA THR A 183 -7.97 -17.26 -25.16
C THR A 183 -8.91 -18.36 -24.69
#